data_AF-A0A7X0CR34-F1
#
_entry.id   AF-A0A7X0CR34-F1
#
_cell.length_a   1.000
_cell.length_b   1.000
_cell.length_c   1.000
_cell.angle_alpha   90.00
_cell.angle_beta   90.00
_cell.angle_gamma   90.00
#
_symmetry.space_group_name_H-M   'P 1'
#
loop_
_entity.id
_entity.type
_entity.pdbx_description
1 polymer ?
#
loop_
_entity_poly.entity_id
_entity_poly.type
_entity_poly.pdbx_seq_one_letter_code
_entity_poly.pdbx_strand_id
1 'polypeptide(L)' 'MEKDQHIGVWVTKDGYIRHEFLPNGRYDEARGNEKSAYTGFYTIRGKHVEYLDDTGFIADGDFKDGVFYHAGMALYKESA' A
#
# COMPACT_ATOMS: atom_id res chain seq x y z
N MET A 1 18.38 -2.43 3.33
CA MET A 1 17.21 -3.28 3.62
C MET A 1 16.18 -2.40 4.34
N GLU A 2 15.58 -1.45 3.61
CA GLU A 2 14.59 -0.50 4.17
C GLU A 2 13.18 -0.84 3.68
N LYS A 3 13.07 -1.44 2.49
CA LYS A 3 11.80 -1.94 1.92
C LYS A 3 11.14 -3.00 2.81
N ASP A 4 11.94 -3.85 3.46
CA ASP A 4 11.46 -5.01 4.20
C ASP A 4 10.54 -4.65 5.38
N GLN A 5 10.70 -3.46 5.96
CA GLN A 5 9.84 -2.99 7.06
C GLN A 5 8.42 -2.65 6.59
N HIS A 6 8.26 -2.24 5.34
CA HIS A 6 6.99 -1.80 4.78
C HIS A 6 6.22 -2.93 4.08
N ILE A 7 6.91 -4.03 3.73
CA ILE A 7 6.30 -5.24 3.20
C ILE A 7 5.26 -5.79 4.19
N GLY A 8 4.15 -6.26 3.62
CA GLY A 8 3.00 -6.79 4.34
C GLY A 8 1.73 -6.02 4.02
N VAL A 9 0.70 -6.33 4.78
CA VAL A 9 -0.65 -5.84 4.56
C VAL A 9 -0.89 -4.60 5.41
N TRP A 10 -1.55 -3.60 4.81
CA TRP A 10 -1.99 -2.36 5.41
C TRP A 10 -3.49 -2.22 5.22
N VAL A 11 -4.23 -1.93 6.28
CA VAL A 11 -5.70 -1.98 6.26
C VAL A 11 -6.27 -0.68 6.81
N THR A 12 -7.36 -0.16 6.22
CA THR A 12 -8.10 0.95 6.83
C THR A 12 -8.68 0.54 8.18
N LYS A 13 -8.95 1.52 9.04
CA LYS A 13 -9.49 1.29 10.39
C LYS A 13 -10.79 0.47 10.39
N ASP A 14 -11.61 0.65 9.37
CA ASP A 14 -12.88 -0.07 9.16
C ASP A 14 -12.72 -1.44 8.47
N GLY A 15 -11.53 -1.80 8.00
CA GLY A 15 -11.27 -3.06 7.32
C GLY A 15 -11.69 -3.11 5.85
N TYR A 16 -12.26 -2.03 5.30
CA TYR A 16 -12.81 -2.02 3.95
C TYR A 16 -11.73 -2.05 2.88
N ILE A 17 -10.59 -1.39 3.10
CA ILE A 17 -9.49 -1.34 2.13
C ILE A 17 -8.30 -2.08 2.72
N ARG A 18 -7.75 -2.99 1.93
CA ARG A 18 -6.60 -3.82 2.25
C ARG A 18 -5.56 -3.66 1.15
N HIS A 19 -4.44 -3.04 1.49
CA HIS A 19 -3.33 -2.76 0.60
C HIS A 19 -2.10 -3.57 1.00
N GLU A 20 -1.63 -4.45 0.14
CA GLU A 20 -0.50 -5.34 0.41
C GLU A 20 0.73 -4.92 -0.42
N PHE A 21 1.85 -4.68 0.26
CA PHE A 21 3.16 -4.54 -0.39
C PHE A 21 3.85 -5.88 -0.49
N LEU A 22 4.06 -6.37 -1.71
CA LEU A 22 4.68 -7.65 -1.99
C LEU A 22 6.21 -7.54 -2.09
N PRO A 23 6.97 -8.57 -1.68
CA PRO A 23 8.42 -8.56 -1.68
C PRO A 23 9.05 -8.45 -3.08
N ASN A 24 8.29 -8.65 -4.15
CA ASN A 24 8.73 -8.48 -5.53
C ASN A 24 8.61 -7.02 -6.04
N GLY A 25 8.19 -6.07 -5.20
CA GLY A 25 7.99 -4.67 -5.61
C GLY A 25 6.64 -4.39 -6.27
N ARG A 26 5.69 -5.32 -6.15
CA ARG A 26 4.30 -5.16 -6.58
C ARG A 26 3.40 -4.83 -5.39
N TYR A 27 2.31 -4.12 -5.62
CA TYR A 27 1.25 -3.99 -4.63
C TYR A 27 -0.05 -4.62 -5.14
N ASP A 28 -0.89 -5.01 -4.21
CA ASP A 28 -2.26 -5.45 -4.44
C ASP A 28 -3.19 -4.70 -3.47
N GLU A 29 -4.21 -4.04 -3.99
CA GLU A 29 -5.22 -3.37 -3.18
C GLU A 29 -6.58 -4.02 -3.41
N ALA A 30 -7.19 -4.50 -2.34
CA ALA A 30 -8.57 -4.97 -2.31
C ALA A 30 -9.47 -3.93 -1.62
N ARG A 31 -10.70 -3.79 -2.13
CA ARG A 31 -11.73 -2.90 -1.57
C ARG A 31 -13.04 -3.66 -1.38
N GLY A 32 -13.43 -3.90 -0.14
CA GLY A 32 -14.63 -4.64 0.22
C GLY A 32 -14.60 -6.06 -0.35
N ASN A 33 -15.50 -6.34 -1.29
CA ASN A 33 -15.59 -7.64 -1.97
C ASN A 33 -14.75 -7.72 -3.26
N GLU A 34 -14.23 -6.58 -3.75
CA GLU A 34 -13.39 -6.55 -4.94
C GLU A 34 -11.95 -6.84 -4.54
N LYS A 35 -11.52 -8.07 -4.85
CA LYS A 35 -10.12 -8.50 -4.69
C LYS A 35 -9.31 -7.92 -5.84
N SER A 36 -8.11 -7.40 -5.54
CA SER A 36 -7.21 -6.83 -6.55
C SER A 36 -7.87 -5.71 -7.38
N ALA A 37 -8.56 -4.80 -6.69
CA ALA A 37 -9.15 -3.61 -7.29
C ALA A 37 -8.09 -2.74 -7.99
N TYR A 38 -6.88 -2.66 -7.41
CA TYR A 38 -5.73 -2.02 -8.01
C TYR A 38 -4.47 -2.88 -7.83
N THR A 39 -3.67 -2.96 -8.88
CA THR A 39 -2.39 -3.68 -8.85
C THR A 39 -1.37 -2.90 -9.66
N GLY A 40 -0.11 -3.00 -9.25
CA GLY A 40 0.96 -2.38 -10.00
C GLY A 40 2.28 -2.47 -9.29
N PHE A 41 3.19 -1.59 -9.66
CA PHE A 41 4.51 -1.47 -9.08
C PHE A 41 4.54 -0.33 -8.07
N TYR A 42 5.40 -0.48 -7.07
CA TYR A 42 5.66 0.56 -6.10
C TYR A 42 7.17 0.73 -5.89
N THR A 43 7.56 1.95 -5.54
CA THR A 43 8.92 2.28 -5.11
C THR A 43 8.85 3.06 -3.81
N ILE A 44 9.63 2.65 -2.80
CA ILE A 44 9.71 3.35 -1.52
C ILE A 44 11.02 4.13 -1.47
N ARG A 45 10.93 5.43 -1.22
CA ARG A 45 12.06 6.35 -1.02
C ARG A 45 11.99 6.94 0.38
N GLY A 46 12.69 6.30 1.32
CA GLY A 46 12.62 6.65 2.74
C GLY A 46 11.22 6.41 3.30
N LYS A 47 10.43 7.48 3.45
CA LYS A 47 9.03 7.43 3.92
C LYS A 47 8.01 7.62 2.80
N HIS A 48 8.43 8.04 1.61
CA HIS A 48 7.53 8.29 0.48
C HIS A 48 7.40 7.04 -0.39
N VAL A 49 6.22 6.82 -0.94
CA VAL A 49 5.89 5.70 -1.83
C VAL A 49 5.36 6.28 -3.13
N GLU A 50 5.96 5.85 -4.24
CA GLU A 50 5.51 6.17 -5.59
C GLU A 50 4.93 4.90 -6.22
N TYR A 51 3.78 5.03 -6.89
CA TYR A 51 3.06 3.93 -7.52
C TYR A 51 2.98 4.11 -9.03
N LEU A 52 3.05 2.98 -9.73
CA LEU A 52 2.70 2.86 -11.13
C LEU A 52 1.74 1.68 -11.28
N ASP A 53 0.46 1.99 -11.42
CA ASP A 53 -0.60 0.99 -11.60
C ASP A 53 -0.50 0.33 -12.97
N ASP A 54 -0.92 -0.93 -13.08
CA ASP A 54 -0.92 -1.69 -14.33
C ASP A 54 -1.83 -1.05 -15.41
N THR A 55 -2.81 -0.22 -15.01
CA THR A 55 -3.66 0.57 -15.92
C THR A 55 -3.01 1.88 -16.39
N GLY A 56 -1.84 2.24 -15.85
CA GLY A 56 -1.06 3.41 -16.25
C GLY A 56 -1.32 4.68 -15.42
N PHE A 57 -2.07 4.58 -14.32
CA PHE A 57 -2.20 5.68 -13.35
C PHE A 57 -0.99 5.72 -12.40
N ILE A 58 -0.65 6.91 -11.93
CA ILE A 58 0.38 7.15 -10.93
C ILE A 58 -0.25 7.62 -9.63
N ALA A 59 0.23 7.09 -8.51
CA ALA A 59 -0.24 7.50 -7.20
C ALA A 59 0.94 7.67 -6.25
N ASP A 60 0.68 8.28 -5.11
CA ASP A 60 1.68 8.45 -4.07
C ASP A 60 1.11 8.16 -2.68
N GLY A 61 2.01 7.95 -1.73
CA GLY A 61 1.68 7.79 -0.33
C GLY A 61 2.88 8.04 0.58
N ASP A 62 2.64 8.18 1.87
CA ASP A 62 3.68 8.41 2.86
C ASP A 62 3.50 7.54 4.11
N PHE A 63 4.59 7.02 4.65
CA PHE A 63 4.64 6.44 5.99
C PHE A 63 4.91 7.54 7.03
N LYS A 64 3.98 7.73 7.96
CA LYS A 64 4.11 8.69 9.08
C LYS A 64 3.70 7.99 10.37
N ASP A 65 4.61 7.98 11.34
CA ASP A 65 4.38 7.43 12.69
C ASP A 65 3.79 6.00 12.72
N GLY A 66 4.27 5.13 11.82
CA GLY A 66 3.80 3.74 11.71
C GLY A 66 2.46 3.55 10.98
N VAL A 67 1.91 4.62 10.42
CA VAL A 67 0.68 4.63 9.61
C VAL A 67 1.04 4.93 8.16
N PHE A 68 0.38 4.26 7.22
CA PHE A 68 0.52 4.52 5.80
C PHE A 68 -0.61 5.43 5.32
N TYR A 69 -0.25 6.62 4.83
CA TYR A 69 -1.19 7.59 4.29
C TYR A 69 -1.17 7.55 2.77
N HIS A 70 -2.29 7.24 2.15
CA HIS A 70 -2.40 7.09 0.70
C HIS A 70 -3.76 7.59 0.22
N ALA A 71 -3.78 8.46 -0.80
CA ALA A 71 -5.01 8.99 -1.40
C ALA A 71 -6.07 9.47 -0.37
N GLY A 72 -5.61 10.13 0.71
CA GLY A 72 -6.47 10.66 1.78
C GLY A 72 -6.90 9.62 2.84
N MET A 73 -6.46 8.38 2.71
CA MET A 73 -6.77 7.28 3.62
C MET A 73 -5.60 7.03 4.57
N ALA A 74 -5.92 6.57 5.78
CA ALA A 74 -4.94 6.11 6.76
C ALA A 74 -5.07 4.59 6.90
N LEU A 75 -3.99 3.88 6.59
CA LEU A 75 -3.89 2.43 6.65
C LEU A 75 -2.90 2.03 7.73
N TYR A 76 -3.24 0.97 8.45
CA TYR A 76 -2.48 0.44 9.57
C TYR A 76 -1.93 -0.91 9.20
N LYS A 77 -0.68 -1.18 9.57
CA LYS A 77 -0.07 -2.48 9.29
C LYS A 77 -0.88 -3.57 10.00
N GLU A 78 -1.37 -4.55 9.23
CA GLU A 78 -2.01 -5.71 9.81
C GLU A 78 -0.96 -6.50 10.57
N SER A 79 -1.21 -6.65 11.87
CA SER A 79 -0.42 -7.56 12.70
C SER A 79 -0.93 -8.97 12.42
N ALA A 80 -0.06 -9.80 11.85
CA ALA A 80 -0.32 -11.23 11.67
C ALA A 80 -0.50 -11.95 13.01
#